data_AF-A0A4U8Z6L4-F1
#
_entry.id   AF-A0A4U8Z6L4-F1
#
_cell.length_a   1.000
_cell.length_b   1.000
_cell.length_c   1.000
_cell.angle_alpha   90.00
_cell.angle_beta   90.00
_cell.angle_gamma   90.00
#
_symmetry.space_group_name_H-M   'P 1'
#
loop_
_entity.id
_entity.type
_entity.pdbx_description
1 polymer ?
#
loop_
_entity_poly.entity_id
_entity_poly.type
_entity_poly.pdbx_seq_one_letter_code
_entity_poly.pdbx_strand_id
1 'polypeptide(L)'
;MLGLLALMIGFTFAMALTRFDERRAALLDEANSIGTAALRARLLPAPHDAESLKLLRNYVQIRLELTSHVPTAAETQVAIARSNKIQEALWSDVKLVMEKNNAVVPTGLYIQALNETFDNQEKRLTALRNRVPNIVILALYSISIVALGFSGYASGAAERRWRLPVYIMGLLIAAVVLLIQDLDRPDAGLISVSQQPMVDTANALATY
;
A
#
# COMPACT_ATOMS: atom_id res chain seq x y z
N MET A 1 -5.87 -28.08 -20.57
CA MET A 1 -6.71 -26.90 -20.23
C MET A 1 -6.76 -26.65 -18.73
N LEU A 2 -7.29 -27.57 -17.91
CA LEU A 2 -7.37 -27.37 -16.46
C LEU A 2 -6.01 -27.18 -15.77
N GLY A 3 -4.97 -27.92 -16.18
CA GLY A 3 -3.61 -27.71 -15.66
C GLY A 3 -3.02 -26.34 -16.00
N LEU A 4 -3.30 -25.81 -17.20
CA LEU A 4 -2.88 -24.46 -17.59
C LEU A 4 -3.62 -23.39 -16.79
N LEU A 5 -4.93 -23.57 -16.57
CA LEU A 5 -5.72 -22.67 -15.74
C LEU A 5 -5.23 -22.68 -14.29
N ALA A 6 -4.95 -23.85 -13.73
CA ALA A 6 -4.41 -23.97 -12.37
C ALA A 6 -3.06 -23.25 -12.24
N LEU A 7 -2.17 -23.40 -13.22
CA LEU A 7 -0.89 -22.70 -13.25
C LEU A 7 -1.08 -21.17 -13.34
N MET A 8 -1.98 -20.71 -14.21
CA MET A 8 -2.30 -19.29 -14.36
C MET A 8 -2.89 -18.68 -13.08
N ILE A 9 -3.82 -19.39 -12.43
CA ILE A 9 -4.34 -19.01 -11.12
C ILE A 9 -3.20 -18.90 -10.11
N GLY A 10 -2.33 -19.91 -10.02
CA GLY A 10 -1.21 -19.91 -9.07
C GLY A 10 -0.28 -18.72 -9.25
N PHE A 11 0.14 -18.43 -10.49
CA PHE A 11 1.02 -17.30 -10.78
C PHE A 11 0.33 -15.94 -10.59
N THR A 12 -0.93 -15.81 -10.97
CA THR A 12 -1.67 -14.54 -10.78
C THR A 12 -1.97 -14.26 -9.32
N PHE A 13 -2.30 -15.28 -8.54
CA PHE A 13 -2.46 -15.17 -7.09
C PHE A 13 -1.14 -14.80 -6.41
N ALA A 14 -0.04 -15.50 -6.72
CA ALA A 14 1.28 -15.18 -6.19
C ALA A 14 1.68 -13.74 -6.54
N MET A 15 1.39 -13.31 -7.78
CA MET A 15 1.63 -11.95 -8.19
C MET A 15 0.85 -10.94 -7.34
N ALA A 16 -0.47 -11.10 -7.23
CA ALA A 16 -1.33 -10.22 -6.43
C ALA A 16 -0.87 -10.17 -4.95
N LEU A 17 -0.49 -11.32 -4.38
CA LEU A 17 0.03 -11.41 -3.02
C LEU A 17 1.31 -10.61 -2.82
N THR A 18 2.27 -10.71 -3.74
CA THR A 18 3.50 -9.91 -3.67
C THR A 18 3.21 -8.40 -3.66
N ARG A 19 2.29 -7.91 -4.49
CA ARG A 19 1.93 -6.48 -4.51
C ARG A 19 1.20 -6.07 -3.24
N PHE A 20 0.37 -6.96 -2.68
CA PHE A 20 -0.24 -6.74 -1.38
C PHE A 20 0.81 -6.60 -0.27
N ASP A 21 1.78 -7.51 -0.22
CA ASP A 21 2.87 -7.46 0.77
C ASP A 21 3.77 -6.25 0.59
N GLU A 22 4.09 -5.85 -0.65
CA GLU A 22 4.83 -4.61 -0.94
C GLU A 22 4.11 -3.36 -0.42
N ARG A 23 2.79 -3.26 -0.62
CA ARG A 23 1.97 -2.15 -0.10
C ARG A 23 1.95 -2.13 1.42
N ARG A 24 1.83 -3.30 2.04
CA ARG A 24 1.88 -3.46 3.50
C ARG A 24 3.25 -3.05 4.07
N ALA A 25 4.34 -3.51 3.45
CA ALA A 25 5.69 -3.17 3.86
C ALA A 25 5.95 -1.67 3.72
N ALA A 26 5.59 -1.07 2.58
CA ALA A 26 5.79 0.36 2.36
C ALA A 26 5.01 1.24 3.36
N LEU A 27 3.80 0.83 3.77
CA LEU A 27 3.05 1.52 4.82
C LEU A 27 3.77 1.43 6.17
N LEU A 28 4.26 0.25 6.53
CA LEU A 28 4.98 0.03 7.78
C LEU A 28 6.30 0.84 7.80
N ASP A 29 7.03 0.85 6.70
CA ASP A 29 8.28 1.61 6.56
C ASP A 29 8.05 3.12 6.68
N GLU A 30 7.00 3.65 6.04
CA GLU A 30 6.62 5.05 6.20
C GLU A 30 6.26 5.36 7.67
N ALA A 31 5.43 4.52 8.32
CA ALA A 31 5.06 4.72 9.72
C ALA A 31 6.26 4.70 10.68
N ASN A 32 7.20 3.77 10.49
CA ASN A 32 8.40 3.62 11.31
C ASN A 32 9.41 4.76 11.10
N SER A 33 9.60 5.20 9.85
CA SER A 33 10.50 6.32 9.54
C SER A 33 9.97 7.63 10.13
N ILE A 34 8.66 7.87 10.09
CA ILE A 34 8.04 9.01 10.78
C ILE A 34 8.29 8.96 12.30
N GLY A 35 8.08 7.79 12.93
CA GLY A 35 8.32 7.61 14.36
C GLY A 35 9.79 7.88 14.73
N THR A 36 10.73 7.41 13.90
CA THR A 36 12.16 7.66 14.06
C THR A 36 12.50 9.14 13.88
N ALA A 37 11.92 9.80 12.88
CA ALA A 37 12.08 11.24 12.67
C ALA A 37 11.54 12.04 13.87
N ALA A 38 10.39 11.66 14.43
CA ALA A 38 9.82 12.32 15.60
C ALA A 38 10.70 12.17 16.85
N LEU A 39 11.25 10.98 17.09
CA LEU A 39 12.20 10.76 18.20
C LEU A 39 13.45 11.62 18.05
N ARG A 40 14.00 11.73 16.82
CA ARG A 40 15.20 12.52 16.55
C ARG A 40 14.93 14.02 16.54
N ALA A 41 13.72 14.45 16.17
CA ALA A 41 13.31 15.86 16.25
C ALA A 41 13.41 16.41 17.67
N ARG A 42 13.17 15.58 18.70
CA ARG A 42 13.29 15.96 20.13
C ARG A 42 14.72 16.28 20.58
N LEU A 43 15.72 15.95 19.76
CA LEU A 43 17.12 16.27 20.02
C LEU A 43 17.53 17.63 19.42
N LEU A 44 16.64 18.26 18.64
CA LEU A 44 16.88 19.57 18.09
C LEU A 44 16.80 20.65 19.18
N PRO A 45 17.52 21.77 19.02
CA PRO A 45 17.37 22.92 19.91
C PRO A 45 15.97 23.53 19.79
N ALA A 46 15.42 24.00 20.92
CA ALA A 46 14.19 24.78 20.89
C ALA A 46 14.36 26.05 20.03
N PRO A 47 13.35 26.44 19.23
CA PRO A 47 11.99 25.89 19.17
C PRO A 47 11.77 24.78 18.11
N HIS A 48 12.84 24.36 17.42
CA HIS A 48 12.77 23.50 16.24
C HIS A 48 12.28 22.08 16.55
N ASP A 49 12.51 21.61 17.78
CA ASP A 49 11.98 20.33 18.29
C ASP A 49 10.45 20.28 18.24
N ALA A 50 9.79 21.26 18.85
CA ALA A 50 8.34 21.34 18.95
C ALA A 50 7.69 21.62 17.58
N GLU A 51 8.31 22.46 16.76
CA GLU A 51 7.83 22.76 15.41
C GLU A 51 7.89 21.52 14.51
N SER A 52 9.02 20.81 14.51
CA SER A 52 9.20 19.56 13.77
C SER A 52 8.19 18.49 14.20
N LEU A 53 7.96 18.31 15.50
CA LEU A 53 6.95 17.38 16.02
C LEU A 53 5.53 17.74 15.56
N LYS A 54 5.17 19.04 15.58
CA LYS A 54 3.87 19.51 15.10
C LYS A 54 3.69 19.22 13.61
N LEU A 55 4.71 19.45 12.80
CA LEU A 55 4.70 19.17 11.37
C LEU A 55 4.54 17.66 11.09
N LEU A 56 5.28 16.80 11.80
CA LEU A 56 5.15 15.35 11.68
C LEU A 56 3.77 14.83 12.10
N ARG A 57 3.16 15.40 13.16
CA ARG A 57 1.77 15.08 13.54
C ARG A 57 0.78 15.41 12.43
N ASN A 58 0.90 16.61 11.84
CA ASN A 58 0.05 17.01 10.72
C ASN A 58 0.25 16.10 9.50
N TYR A 59 1.48 15.64 9.27
CA TYR A 59 1.79 14.70 8.20
C TYR A 59 1.07 13.36 8.39
N VAL A 60 1.14 12.79 9.59
CA VAL A 60 0.42 11.54 9.94
C VAL A 60 -1.10 11.72 9.83
N GLN A 61 -1.62 12.87 10.27
CA GLN A 61 -3.04 13.17 10.17
C GLN A 61 -3.55 13.14 8.72
N ILE A 62 -2.79 13.71 7.77
CA ILE A 62 -3.12 13.63 6.34
C ILE A 62 -3.20 12.17 5.86
N ARG A 63 -2.34 11.29 6.37
CA ARG A 63 -2.37 9.86 6.02
C ARG A 63 -3.59 9.14 6.56
N LEU A 64 -4.01 9.46 7.77
CA LEU A 64 -5.20 8.86 8.39
C LEU A 64 -6.50 9.36 7.74
N GLU A 65 -6.54 10.64 7.33
CA GLU A 65 -7.68 11.21 6.60
C GLU A 65 -7.92 10.48 5.27
N LEU A 66 -6.86 10.20 4.50
CA LEU A 66 -6.92 9.45 3.25
C LEU A 66 -7.47 8.02 3.38
N THR A 67 -7.38 7.46 4.59
CA THR A 67 -7.80 6.09 4.88
C THR A 67 -9.26 6.00 5.32
N SER A 68 -9.88 7.13 5.69
CA SER A 68 -11.26 7.15 6.21
C SER A 68 -12.32 6.70 5.19
N HIS A 69 -11.99 6.79 3.90
CA HIS A 69 -12.80 6.32 2.78
C HIS A 69 -11.89 5.95 1.60
N VAL A 70 -12.46 5.36 0.55
CA VAL A 70 -11.73 5.16 -0.72
C VAL A 70 -11.48 6.54 -1.35
N PRO A 71 -10.23 7.02 -1.46
CA PRO A 71 -9.97 8.36 -1.95
C PRO A 71 -10.07 8.41 -3.47
N THR A 72 -10.64 9.50 -3.98
CA THR A 72 -10.57 9.82 -5.40
C THR A 72 -9.14 10.18 -5.81
N ALA A 73 -8.86 10.15 -7.12
CA ALA A 73 -7.56 10.58 -7.64
C ALA A 73 -7.24 12.04 -7.28
N ALA A 74 -8.26 12.91 -7.26
CA ALA A 74 -8.11 14.31 -6.89
C ALA A 74 -7.77 14.47 -5.39
N GLU A 75 -8.49 13.77 -4.50
CA GLU A 75 -8.19 13.80 -3.06
C GLU A 75 -6.80 13.26 -2.75
N THR A 76 -6.40 12.16 -3.40
CA THR A 76 -5.05 11.62 -3.31
C THR A 76 -4.00 12.66 -3.72
N GLN A 77 -4.21 13.37 -4.83
CA GLN A 77 -3.28 14.38 -5.30
C GLN A 77 -3.19 15.58 -4.35
N VAL A 78 -4.33 16.03 -3.79
CA VAL A 78 -4.37 17.09 -2.78
C VAL A 78 -3.61 16.69 -1.52
N ALA A 79 -3.81 15.46 -1.04
CA ALA A 79 -3.11 14.96 0.13
C ALA A 79 -1.59 14.86 -0.08
N ILE A 80 -1.15 14.38 -1.26
CA ILE A 80 0.28 14.38 -1.64
C ILE A 80 0.83 15.81 -1.63
N ALA A 81 0.12 16.77 -2.22
CA ALA A 81 0.56 18.17 -2.25
C ALA A 81 0.67 18.77 -0.83
N ARG A 82 -0.27 18.47 0.08
CA ARG A 82 -0.22 18.88 1.49
C ARG A 82 0.99 18.25 2.21
N SER A 83 1.25 16.96 1.97
CA SER A 83 2.41 16.28 2.54
C SER A 83 3.73 16.86 2.05
N ASN A 84 3.88 17.13 0.76
CA ASN A 84 5.10 17.74 0.21
C ASN A 84 5.38 19.13 0.80
N LYS A 85 4.32 19.93 1.07
CA LYS A 85 4.49 21.21 1.78
C LYS A 85 5.03 21.02 3.20
N ILE A 86 4.60 19.98 3.90
CA ILE A 86 5.13 19.66 5.23
C ILE A 86 6.59 19.18 5.13
N GLN A 87 6.92 18.35 4.16
CA GLN A 87 8.29 17.90 3.92
C GLN A 87 9.23 19.09 3.65
N GLU A 88 8.81 20.05 2.83
CA GLU A 88 9.59 21.27 2.55
C GLU A 88 9.74 22.15 3.80
N ALA A 89 8.69 22.25 4.63
CA ALA A 89 8.74 22.99 5.89
C ALA A 89 9.74 22.34 6.87
N LEU A 90 9.69 21.02 7.04
CA LEU A 90 10.64 20.25 7.86
C LEU A 90 12.08 20.43 7.35
N TRP A 91 12.28 20.36 6.03
CA TRP A 91 13.58 20.54 5.42
C TRP A 91 14.13 21.95 5.61
N SER A 92 13.26 22.96 5.49
CA SER A 92 13.61 24.36 5.70
C SER A 92 13.97 24.65 7.16
N ASP A 93 13.23 24.07 8.11
CA ASP A 93 13.51 24.17 9.53
C ASP A 93 14.90 23.63 9.89
N VAL A 94 15.23 22.44 9.36
CA VAL A 94 16.52 21.79 9.60
C VAL A 94 17.70 22.58 9.00
N LYS A 95 17.52 23.23 7.85
CA LYS A 95 18.53 24.09 7.25
C LYS A 95 18.89 25.25 8.18
N LEU A 96 17.89 25.86 8.82
CA LEU A 96 18.10 26.95 9.79
C LEU A 96 18.85 26.48 11.05
N VAL A 97 18.59 25.25 11.51
CA VAL A 97 19.32 24.65 12.64
C VAL A 97 20.79 24.44 12.31
N MET A 98 21.08 23.90 11.12
CA MET A 98 22.45 23.64 10.65
C MET A 98 23.28 24.93 10.49
N GLU A 99 22.66 26.03 10.04
CA GLU A 99 23.35 27.31 9.90
C GLU A 99 23.74 27.94 11.24
N LYS A 100 22.98 27.67 12.30
CA LYS A 100 23.16 28.29 13.62
C LYS A 100 23.95 27.44 14.61
N ASN A 101 23.98 26.11 14.46
CA ASN A 101 24.56 25.21 15.46
C ASN A 101 25.60 24.23 14.89
N ASN A 102 26.76 24.16 15.54
CA ASN A 102 27.82 23.18 15.28
C ASN A 102 27.52 21.78 15.86
N ALA A 103 26.30 21.50 16.34
CA ALA A 103 25.89 20.18 16.82
C ALA A 103 25.58 19.25 15.62
N VAL A 104 26.63 18.80 14.94
CA VAL A 104 26.55 18.08 13.65
C VAL A 104 25.86 16.72 13.77
N VAL A 105 26.03 16.01 14.90
CA VAL A 105 25.61 14.60 15.01
C VAL A 105 24.09 14.44 15.19
N PRO A 106 23.41 15.07 16.17
CA PRO A 106 21.95 14.91 16.32
C PRO A 106 21.17 15.43 15.11
N THR A 107 21.61 16.57 14.55
CA THR A 107 20.99 17.19 13.37
C THR A 107 21.19 16.33 12.12
N GLY A 108 22.37 15.75 11.92
CA GLY A 108 22.65 14.83 10.81
C GLY A 108 21.79 13.56 10.87
N LEU A 109 21.61 12.98 12.06
CA LEU A 109 20.69 11.84 12.26
C LEU A 109 19.25 12.23 11.97
N TYR A 110 18.80 13.43 12.35
CA TYR A 110 17.46 13.88 12.03
C TYR A 110 17.26 14.10 10.53
N ILE A 111 18.23 14.72 9.84
CA ILE A 111 18.22 14.86 8.37
C ILE A 111 18.09 13.50 7.68
N GLN A 112 18.85 12.50 8.12
CA GLN A 112 18.75 11.15 7.57
C GLN A 112 17.34 10.57 7.76
N ALA A 113 16.74 10.70 8.94
CA ALA A 113 15.39 10.21 9.20
C ALA A 113 14.32 10.95 8.38
N LEU A 114 14.50 12.24 8.13
CA LEU A 114 13.63 13.00 7.23
C LEU A 114 13.73 12.47 5.79
N ASN A 115 14.94 12.26 5.27
CA ASN A 115 15.13 11.69 3.94
C ASN A 115 14.47 10.31 3.82
N GLU A 116 14.66 9.43 4.80
CA GLU A 116 14.01 8.12 4.83
C GLU A 116 12.47 8.24 4.85
N THR A 117 11.92 9.23 5.57
CA THR A 117 10.48 9.51 5.57
C THR A 117 9.99 9.96 4.19
N PHE A 118 10.78 10.78 3.48
CA PHE A 118 10.42 11.28 2.15
C PHE A 118 10.49 10.16 1.10
N ASP A 119 11.54 9.35 1.14
CA ASP A 119 11.71 8.18 0.26
C ASP A 119 10.59 7.16 0.49
N ASN A 120 10.20 6.93 1.74
CA ASN A 120 9.13 5.98 2.07
C ASN A 120 7.75 6.48 1.63
N GLN A 121 7.50 7.79 1.56
CA GLN A 121 6.32 8.33 0.87
C GLN A 121 6.30 7.89 -0.60
N GLU A 122 7.41 8.07 -1.32
CA GLU A 122 7.50 7.74 -2.74
C GLU A 122 7.34 6.23 -2.97
N LYS A 123 7.97 5.40 -2.14
CA LYS A 123 7.78 3.94 -2.16
C LYS A 123 6.32 3.55 -1.98
N ARG A 124 5.63 4.14 -0.99
CA ARG A 124 4.21 3.87 -0.74
C ARG A 124 3.33 4.27 -1.92
N LEU A 125 3.57 5.45 -2.52
CA LEU A 125 2.84 5.90 -3.70
C LEU A 125 3.07 4.99 -4.92
N THR A 126 4.29 4.52 -5.09
CA THR A 126 4.65 3.58 -6.17
C THR A 126 3.98 2.22 -5.95
N ALA A 127 4.02 1.69 -4.72
CA ALA A 127 3.38 0.43 -4.37
C ALA A 127 1.85 0.47 -4.57
N LEU A 128 1.19 1.59 -4.26
CA LEU A 128 -0.25 1.77 -4.50
C LEU A 128 -0.63 1.74 -6.00
N ARG A 129 0.27 2.19 -6.86
CA ARG A 129 0.10 2.17 -8.32
C ARG A 129 0.49 0.83 -8.94
N ASN A 130 1.29 0.04 -8.24
CA ASN A 130 1.74 -1.27 -8.71
C ASN A 130 0.58 -2.28 -8.64
N ARG A 131 0.13 -2.74 -9.81
CA ARG A 131 -0.96 -3.72 -9.97
C ARG A 131 -0.53 -4.86 -10.86
N VAL A 132 -1.24 -5.97 -10.80
CA VAL A 132 -1.11 -7.04 -11.80
C VAL A 132 -1.42 -6.44 -13.18
N PRO A 133 -0.53 -6.59 -14.18
CA PRO A 133 -0.76 -6.03 -15.50
C PRO A 133 -2.09 -6.50 -16.10
N ASN A 134 -2.86 -5.56 -16.67
CA ASN A 134 -4.20 -5.84 -17.24
C ASN A 134 -4.18 -7.00 -18.24
N ILE A 135 -3.10 -7.15 -19.02
CA ILE A 135 -2.95 -8.25 -19.98
C ILE A 135 -2.97 -9.63 -19.31
N VAL A 136 -2.40 -9.75 -18.11
CA VAL A 136 -2.38 -11.00 -17.34
C VAL A 136 -3.78 -11.33 -16.81
N ILE A 137 -4.51 -10.32 -16.32
CA ILE A 137 -5.90 -10.49 -15.87
C ILE A 137 -6.80 -10.89 -17.05
N LEU A 138 -6.63 -10.26 -18.22
CA LEU A 138 -7.35 -10.60 -19.45
C LEU A 138 -7.05 -12.03 -19.90
N ALA A 139 -5.79 -12.47 -19.81
CA ALA A 139 -5.40 -13.84 -20.10
C ALA A 139 -6.05 -14.84 -19.11
N LEU A 140 -6.05 -14.52 -17.81
CA LEU A 140 -6.71 -15.34 -16.78
C LEU A 140 -8.20 -15.53 -17.07
N TYR A 141 -8.91 -14.44 -17.40
CA TYR A 141 -10.32 -14.52 -17.79
C TYR A 141 -10.53 -15.35 -19.06
N SER A 142 -9.72 -15.10 -20.10
CA SER A 142 -9.83 -15.81 -21.38
C SER A 142 -9.64 -17.31 -21.20
N ILE A 143 -8.60 -17.72 -20.46
CA ILE A 143 -8.31 -19.14 -20.18
C ILE A 143 -9.40 -19.74 -19.30
N SER A 144 -9.93 -19.00 -18.33
CA SER A 144 -11.04 -19.45 -17.48
C SER A 144 -12.31 -19.71 -18.29
N ILE A 145 -12.68 -18.79 -19.19
CA ILE A 145 -13.86 -18.93 -20.06
C ILE A 145 -13.70 -20.14 -20.99
N VAL A 146 -12.53 -20.30 -21.62
CA VAL A 146 -12.26 -21.45 -22.50
C VAL A 146 -12.31 -22.75 -21.69
N ALA A 147 -11.68 -22.82 -20.52
CA ALA A 147 -11.70 -24.02 -19.68
C ALA A 147 -13.12 -24.40 -19.25
N LEU A 148 -13.93 -23.43 -18.81
CA LEU A 148 -15.32 -23.65 -18.43
C LEU A 148 -16.19 -24.06 -19.61
N GLY A 149 -16.00 -23.45 -20.78
CA GLY A 149 -16.70 -23.81 -22.01
C GLY A 149 -16.41 -25.25 -22.43
N PHE A 150 -15.14 -25.67 -22.41
CA PHE A 150 -14.75 -27.05 -22.72
C PHE A 150 -15.30 -28.05 -21.71
N SER A 151 -15.22 -27.77 -20.41
CA SER A 151 -15.77 -28.65 -19.37
C SER A 151 -17.31 -28.74 -19.46
N GLY A 152 -17.98 -27.63 -19.76
CA GLY A 152 -19.42 -27.59 -19.97
C GLY A 152 -19.85 -28.40 -21.20
N TYR A 153 -19.15 -28.27 -22.32
CA TYR A 153 -19.40 -29.06 -23.53
C TYR A 153 -19.20 -30.56 -23.26
N ALA A 154 -18.09 -30.94 -22.63
CA ALA A 154 -17.80 -32.35 -22.31
C ALA A 154 -18.87 -32.98 -21.40
N SER A 155 -19.36 -32.24 -20.40
CA SER A 155 -20.46 -32.71 -19.55
C SER A 155 -21.84 -32.65 -20.22
N GLY A 156 -22.02 -31.81 -21.25
CA GLY A 156 -23.25 -31.75 -22.04
C GLY A 156 -23.40 -32.91 -23.03
N ALA A 157 -22.27 -33.42 -23.55
CA ALA A 157 -22.23 -34.54 -24.48
C ALA A 157 -22.34 -35.93 -23.82
N ALA A 158 -22.22 -36.01 -22.49
CA ALA A 158 -22.29 -37.28 -21.75
C ALA A 158 -23.73 -37.77 -21.52
N GLU A 159 -23.98 -39.08 -21.67
CA GLU A 159 -25.30 -39.71 -21.48
C GLU A 159 -25.81 -39.61 -20.02
N ARG A 160 -24.90 -39.56 -19.02
CA ARG A 160 -25.24 -39.32 -17.61
C ARG A 160 -25.17 -37.83 -17.26
N ARG A 161 -26.32 -37.25 -16.90
CA ARG A 161 -26.52 -35.80 -16.68
C ARG A 161 -26.06 -35.28 -15.30
N TRP A 162 -24.98 -35.79 -14.71
CA TRP A 162 -24.47 -35.25 -13.44
C TRP A 162 -23.62 -34.00 -13.69
N ARG A 163 -24.30 -32.84 -13.83
CA ARG A 163 -23.67 -31.54 -14.11
C ARG A 163 -23.10 -30.83 -12.86
N LEU A 164 -23.35 -31.38 -11.67
CA LEU A 164 -22.93 -30.81 -10.40
C LEU A 164 -21.42 -30.48 -10.33
N PRO A 165 -20.49 -31.35 -10.78
CA PRO A 165 -19.06 -31.07 -10.71
C PRO A 165 -18.63 -29.85 -11.53
N VAL A 166 -19.25 -29.61 -12.70
CA VAL A 166 -18.93 -28.45 -13.54
C VAL A 166 -19.37 -27.14 -12.88
N TYR A 167 -20.55 -27.13 -12.25
CA TYR A 167 -21.01 -25.97 -11.50
C TYR A 167 -20.11 -25.66 -10.29
N ILE A 168 -19.72 -26.68 -9.53
CA ILE A 168 -18.79 -26.52 -8.41
C ILE A 168 -17.45 -25.98 -8.90
N MET A 169 -16.90 -26.54 -9.99
CA MET A 169 -15.65 -26.08 -10.57
C MET A 169 -15.76 -24.62 -11.05
N GLY A 170 -16.85 -24.25 -11.72
CA GLY A 170 -17.12 -22.88 -12.14
C GLY A 170 -17.19 -21.90 -10.98
N LEU A 171 -17.88 -22.29 -9.91
CA LEU A 171 -17.96 -21.50 -8.68
C LEU A 171 -16.58 -21.32 -8.05
N LEU A 172 -15.77 -22.38 -7.96
CA LEU A 172 -14.42 -22.31 -7.39
C LEU A 172 -13.49 -21.43 -8.22
N ILE A 173 -13.51 -21.56 -9.56
CA ILE A 173 -12.71 -20.72 -10.45
C ILE A 173 -13.12 -19.25 -10.30
N ALA A 174 -14.43 -18.96 -10.32
CA ALA A 174 -14.93 -17.61 -10.13
C ALA A 174 -14.53 -17.04 -8.77
N ALA A 175 -14.67 -17.82 -7.69
CA ALA A 175 -14.26 -17.41 -6.35
C ALA A 175 -12.76 -17.08 -6.26
N VAL A 176 -11.91 -17.90 -6.88
CA VAL A 176 -10.45 -17.64 -6.87
C VAL A 176 -10.09 -16.43 -7.72
N VAL A 177 -10.71 -16.25 -8.90
CA VAL A 177 -10.48 -15.05 -9.73
C VAL A 177 -10.92 -13.79 -8.99
N LEU A 178 -12.06 -13.82 -8.29
CA LEU A 178 -12.51 -12.71 -7.44
C LEU A 178 -11.53 -12.45 -6.30
N LEU A 179 -11.00 -13.49 -5.66
CA LEU A 179 -10.02 -13.36 -4.59
C LEU A 179 -8.71 -12.74 -5.10
N ILE A 180 -8.25 -13.12 -6.29
CA ILE A 180 -7.07 -12.50 -6.93
C ILE A 180 -7.32 -11.01 -7.19
N GLN A 181 -8.51 -10.65 -7.66
CA GLN A 181 -8.86 -9.24 -7.88
C GLN A 181 -9.00 -8.44 -6.58
N ASP A 182 -9.57 -9.04 -5.55
CA ASP A 182 -9.69 -8.43 -4.23
C ASP A 182 -8.30 -8.10 -3.68
N LEU A 183 -7.38 -9.07 -3.77
CA LEU A 183 -6.00 -8.90 -3.31
C LEU A 183 -5.20 -7.88 -4.14
N ASP A 184 -5.45 -7.78 -5.45
CA ASP A 184 -4.78 -6.81 -6.33
C ASP A 184 -5.29 -5.36 -6.11
N ARG A 185 -6.51 -5.18 -5.62
CA ARG A 185 -7.06 -3.84 -5.37
C ARG A 185 -6.49 -3.23 -4.08
N PRO A 186 -5.92 -2.01 -4.14
CA PRO A 186 -5.29 -1.36 -2.98
C PRO A 186 -6.29 -0.84 -1.95
N ASP A 187 -7.40 -0.24 -2.42
CA ASP A 187 -8.29 0.57 -1.57
C ASP A 187 -9.72 0.03 -1.49
N ALA A 188 -10.00 -1.12 -2.11
CA ALA A 188 -11.34 -1.67 -2.18
C ALA A 188 -11.30 -3.19 -2.18
N GLY A 189 -12.09 -3.81 -1.30
CA GLY A 189 -12.15 -5.26 -1.18
C GLY A 189 -12.42 -5.72 0.24
N LEU A 190 -12.45 -7.04 0.43
CA LEU A 190 -12.48 -7.68 1.75
C LEU A 190 -11.10 -7.68 2.40
N ILE A 191 -10.05 -7.79 1.59
CA ILE A 191 -8.65 -7.78 2.02
C ILE A 191 -8.06 -6.39 1.76
N SER A 192 -7.78 -5.65 2.83
CA SER A 192 -7.13 -4.33 2.76
C SER A 192 -5.89 -4.28 3.65
N VAL A 193 -4.97 -3.39 3.32
CA VAL A 193 -3.77 -3.16 4.13
C VAL A 193 -4.18 -2.47 5.42
N SER A 194 -3.93 -3.12 6.56
CA SER A 194 -4.18 -2.56 7.88
C SER A 194 -3.38 -1.27 8.10
N GLN A 195 -4.07 -0.25 8.60
CA GLN A 195 -3.54 1.09 8.80
C GLN A 195 -3.06 1.30 10.24
N GLN A 196 -3.10 0.22 11.05
CA GLN A 196 -2.68 0.20 12.45
C GLN A 196 -1.27 0.77 12.66
N PRO A 197 -0.24 0.46 11.85
CA PRO A 197 1.09 1.06 12.06
C PRO A 197 1.07 2.60 12.03
N MET A 198 0.25 3.20 11.15
CA MET A 198 0.11 4.65 11.08
C MET A 198 -0.65 5.22 12.28
N VAL A 199 -1.66 4.49 12.77
CA VAL A 199 -2.42 4.83 13.98
C VAL A 199 -1.52 4.75 15.22
N ASP A 200 -0.71 3.71 15.34
CA ASP A 200 0.24 3.52 16.43
C ASP A 200 1.29 4.65 16.44
N THR A 201 1.81 5.02 15.27
CA THR A 201 2.69 6.19 15.12
C THR A 201 1.98 7.47 15.54
N ALA A 202 0.72 7.70 15.13
CA ALA A 202 -0.05 8.87 15.55
C ALA A 202 -0.21 8.95 17.08
N ASN A 203 -0.54 7.82 17.71
CA ASN A 203 -0.68 7.71 19.16
C ASN A 203 0.65 7.96 19.88
N ALA A 204 1.76 7.42 19.38
CA ALA A 204 3.09 7.67 19.92
C ALA A 204 3.46 9.16 19.84
N LEU A 205 3.24 9.81 18.69
CA LEU A 205 3.51 11.23 18.51
C LEU A 205 2.64 12.12 19.41
N ALA A 206 1.43 11.70 19.79
CA ALA A 206 0.58 12.44 20.71
C ALA A 206 1.12 12.48 22.15
N THR A 207 2.04 11.58 22.51
CA THR A 207 2.68 11.54 23.85
C THR A 207 3.92 12.41 23.97
N TYR A 208 4.45 12.93 22.85
CA TYR A 208 5.66 13.75 22.82
C TYR A 208 5.39 15.23 23.11
#